data_AF-A0A920DV40-F1
#
_entry.id   AF-A0A920DV40-F1
#
_cell.length_a   1.000
_cell.length_b   1.000
_cell.length_c   1.000
_cell.angle_alpha   90.00
_cell.angle_beta   90.00
_cell.angle_gamma   90.00
#
_symmetry.space_group_name_H-M   'P 1'
#
loop_
_entity.id
_entity.type
_entity.pdbx_description
1 polymer ?
#
loop_
_entity_poly.entity_id
_entity_poly.type
_entity_poly.pdbx_seq_one_letter_code
_entity_poly.pdbx_strand_id
1 'polypeptide(L)' 'MPVDAAVQSNLRETTTKVLAMLTPREERVLRMRFGIGMNTDHTLEEVGSNFLLLERE' A
#
# COMPACT_ATOMS: atom_id res chain seq x y z
N MET A 1 -25.10 1.83 -0.01
CA MET A 1 -25.93 2.52 1.02
C MET A 1 -25.03 3.38 1.91
N PRO A 2 -25.57 4.38 2.65
CA PRO A 2 -24.76 5.23 3.54
C PRO A 2 -23.90 4.44 4.55
N VAL A 3 -24.43 3.32 5.04
CA VAL A 3 -23.69 2.39 5.91
C VAL A 3 -22.47 1.81 5.21
N ASP A 4 -22.61 1.35 3.96
CA ASP A 4 -21.49 0.81 3.19
C ASP A 4 -20.39 1.85 2.97
N ALA A 5 -20.77 3.11 2.71
CA ALA A 5 -19.82 4.20 2.56
C ALA A 5 -19.06 4.49 3.87
N ALA A 6 -19.74 4.47 5.01
CA ALA A 6 -19.12 4.62 6.33
C ALA A 6 -18.16 3.45 6.65
N VAL A 7 -18.55 2.22 6.32
CA VAL A 7 -17.70 1.03 6.48
C VAL A 7 -16.43 1.14 5.62
N GLN A 8 -16.57 1.54 4.35
CA GLN A 8 -15.40 1.71 3.48
C GLN A 8 -14.47 2.84 3.96
N SER A 9 -15.01 3.94 4.46
CA SER A 9 -14.22 5.02 5.04
C SER A 9 -13.43 4.56 6.27
N ASN A 10 -14.09 3.86 7.20
CA ASN A 10 -13.45 3.33 8.40
C ASN A 10 -12.37 2.30 8.07
N LEU A 11 -12.64 1.43 7.08
CA LEU A 11 -11.64 0.47 6.60
C LEU A 11 -10.41 1.18 6.05
N ARG A 12 -10.59 2.20 5.19
CA ARG A 12 -9.48 2.98 4.63
C ARG A 12 -8.66 3.69 5.69
N GLU A 13 -9.31 4.26 6.70
CA GLU A 13 -8.65 4.93 7.82
C GLU A 13 -7.85 3.92 8.66
N THR A 14 -8.45 2.79 9.00
CA THR A 14 -7.82 1.72 9.79
C THR A 14 -6.61 1.15 9.06
N THR A 15 -6.74 0.84 7.76
CA THR A 15 -5.61 0.38 6.93
C THR A 15 -4.49 1.42 6.90
N THR A 16 -4.81 2.70 6.79
CA THR A 16 -3.82 3.78 6.81
C THR A 16 -3.07 3.84 8.14
N LYS A 17 -3.77 3.69 9.27
CA LYS A 17 -3.16 3.68 10.61
C LYS A 17 -2.23 2.49 10.81
N VAL A 18 -2.64 1.29 10.36
CA VAL A 18 -1.82 0.08 10.45
C VAL A 18 -0.56 0.20 9.60
N LEU A 19 -0.68 0.72 8.38
CA LEU A 19 0.48 0.94 7.51
C LEU A 19 1.49 1.94 8.10
N ALA A 20 1.01 2.98 8.79
CA ALA A 20 1.86 3.97 9.45
C ALA A 20 2.65 3.40 10.65
N MET A 21 2.38 2.18 11.10
CA MET A 21 3.15 1.50 12.14
C MET A 21 4.37 0.76 11.59
N LEU A 22 4.48 0.61 10.27
CA LEU A 22 5.58 -0.08 9.61
C LEU A 22 6.76 0.87 9.36
N THR A 23 7.90 0.32 8.95
CA THR A 23 8.98 1.18 8.46
C THR A 23 8.54 1.90 7.18
N PRO A 24 9.09 3.09 6.86
CA PRO A 24 8.74 3.82 5.64
C PRO A 24 8.89 2.99 4.37
N ARG A 25 9.84 2.05 4.37
CA ARG A 25 10.09 1.12 3.27
C ARG A 25 8.97 0.08 3.14
N GLU A 26 8.62 -0.60 4.23
CA GLU A 26 7.55 -1.61 4.24
C GLU A 26 6.18 -1.01 3.92
N GLU A 27 5.86 0.14 4.52
CA GLU A 27 4.62 0.87 4.22
C GLU A 27 4.53 1.18 2.72
N ARG A 28 5.59 1.74 2.15
CA ARG A 28 5.64 2.15 0.74
C ARG A 28 5.56 0.93 -0.19
N VAL A 29 6.21 -0.19 0.14
CA VAL A 29 6.10 -1.46 -0.60
C VAL A 29 4.67 -1.98 -0.61
N LEU A 30 4.00 -2.03 0.55
CA LEU A 30 2.62 -2.51 0.65
C LEU A 30 1.63 -1.59 -0.07
N ARG A 31 1.81 -0.27 0.03
CA ARG A 31 0.96 0.70 -0.69
C ARG A 31 1.07 0.51 -2.20
N MET A 32 2.29 0.33 -2.73
CA MET A 32 2.48 0.10 -4.16
C MET A 32 1.94 -1.26 -4.59
N ARG A 33 2.22 -2.33 -3.83
CA ARG A 33 1.80 -3.69 -4.20
C ARG A 33 0.28 -3.87 -4.20
N PHE A 34 -0.43 -3.22 -3.29
CA PHE A 34 -1.88 -3.37 -3.12
C PHE A 34 -2.68 -2.15 -3.60
N GLY A 35 -2.04 -1.14 -4.21
CA GLY A 35 -2.70 0.07 -4.69
C GLY A 35 -3.32 0.94 -3.58
N ILE A 36 -2.84 0.86 -2.34
CA ILE A 36 -3.48 1.52 -1.19
C ILE A 36 -3.20 3.02 -1.21
N GLY A 37 -4.24 3.80 -1.55
CA GLY A 37 -4.10 5.25 -1.73
C GLY A 37 -3.43 5.63 -3.05
N MET A 38 -3.34 4.69 -3.98
CA MET A 38 -2.80 4.86 -5.34
C MET A 38 -3.89 4.52 -6.36
N ASN A 39 -3.69 4.94 -7.61
CA ASN A 39 -4.65 4.68 -8.69
C ASN A 39 -4.53 3.26 -9.26
N THR A 40 -3.40 2.60 -9.02
CA THR A 40 -3.05 1.29 -9.59
C THR A 40 -2.19 0.50 -8.59
N ASP A 41 -2.33 -0.82 -8.61
CA ASP A 41 -1.39 -1.75 -7.99
C ASP A 41 -0.16 -1.97 -8.89
N HIS A 42 0.91 -2.50 -8.30
CA HIS A 42 2.18 -2.74 -8.97
C HIS A 42 2.66 -4.18 -8.81
N THR A 43 3.40 -4.66 -9.80
CA THR A 43 4.07 -5.97 -9.71
C THR A 43 5.18 -5.96 -8.65
N LEU A 44 5.56 -7.11 -8.07
CA LEU A 44 6.67 -7.13 -7.10
C LEU A 44 7.99 -6.71 -7.76
N GLU A 45 8.13 -7.01 -9.05
CA GLU A 45 9.23 -6.61 -9.91
C GLU A 45 9.30 -5.08 -10.07
N GLU A 46 8.17 -4.42 -10.36
CA GLU A 46 8.06 -2.95 -10.42
C GLU A 46 8.35 -2.30 -9.07
N VAL A 47 7.80 -2.87 -7.98
CA VAL A 47 8.08 -2.39 -6.63
C VAL A 47 9.57 -2.54 -6.31
N GLY A 48 10.17 -3.68 -6.63
CA GLY A 48 11.59 -3.95 -6.39
C GLY A 48 12.53 -3.03 -7.18
N SER A 49 12.18 -2.71 -8.43
CA SER A 49 12.94 -1.75 -9.25
C SER A 49 12.91 -0.34 -8.68
N ASN A 50 11.76 0.13 -8.17
CA ASN A 50 11.61 1.48 -7.60
C ASN A 50 12.37 1.68 -6.27
N PHE A 51 12.76 0.60 -5.59
CA PHE A 51 13.45 0.66 -4.30
C PHE A 51 14.88 0.10 -4.36
N LEU A 52 15.43 -0.16 -5.56
CA LEU A 52 16.75 -0.77 -5.75
C LEU A 52 16.90 -2.14 -5.03
N LEU A 53 15.80 -2.86 -4.79
CA LEU A 53 15.81 -4.12 -4.02
C LEU A 53 16.07 -5.34 -4.88
N LEU A 54 15.96 -5.20 -6.20
CA LEU A 54 16.44 -6.17 -7.17
C LEU A 54 17.74 -5.64 -7.79
N GLU A 55 18.83 -5.67 -7.04
CA GLU A 55 20.13 -5.93 -7.67
C GLU A 55 20.15 -7.43 -7.99
N ARG A 56 20.16 -7.74 -9.29
CA ARG A 56 20.39 -9.11 -9.73
C ARG A 56 21.88 -9.37 -9.64
N GLU A 57 22.28 -10.27 -8.75
CA GLU A 57 23.55 -10.99 -8.87
C GLU A 57 23.56 -11.84 -10.15
#